data_AF-A0A5B9T0S3-F1
#
_entry.id   AF-A0A5B9T0S3-F1
#
_cell.length_a   1.000
_cell.length_b   1.000
_cell.length_c   1.000
_cell.angle_alpha   90.00
_cell.angle_beta   90.00
_cell.angle_gamma   90.00
#
_symmetry.space_group_name_H-M   'P 1'
#
loop_
_entity.id
_entity.type
_entity.pdbx_description
1 polymer ?
#
loop_
_entity_poly.entity_id
_entity_poly.type
_entity_poly.pdbx_seq_one_letter_code
_entity_poly.pdbx_strand_id
1 'polypeptide(L)'
;MEELKGTTRLYLDEQPLVKGIISAKQAHERLIAEVYNNEAHGGLILEGGSISLLKCMVQSSYWSNDFRWRIIRHKLADEETFMKAAKARVKQMLHPAAGLSIIEELVHLWNQPQLRPILEGIDGYRYAMLFASQNQITPDMLLQLGADMEDKLAHGIAQEYLIHARRQEQEFPSINAVAFEGFEGHPFGM
;
A
#
# COMPACT_ATOMS: atom_id res chain seq x y z
N MET A 1 3.98 -5.55 -12.96
CA MET A 1 3.84 -4.09 -12.91
C MET A 1 4.98 -3.57 -13.74
N GLU A 2 4.73 -3.08 -14.96
CA GLU A 2 5.81 -2.48 -15.76
C GLU A 2 6.22 -1.19 -15.07
N GLU A 3 7.52 -1.05 -14.79
CA GLU A 3 8.08 0.22 -14.35
C GLU A 3 7.79 1.30 -15.39
N LEU A 4 7.50 2.51 -14.93
CA LEU A 4 7.29 3.63 -15.84
C LEU A 4 8.61 3.85 -16.61
N LYS A 5 8.59 3.67 -17.93
CA LYS A 5 9.82 3.66 -18.74
C LYS A 5 10.67 4.92 -18.45
N GLY A 6 11.94 4.70 -18.11
CA GLY A 6 12.87 5.78 -17.76
C GLY A 6 12.83 6.22 -16.31
N THR A 7 12.19 5.46 -15.41
CA THR A 7 12.20 5.70 -13.97
C THR A 7 12.87 4.55 -13.21
N THR A 8 13.33 4.81 -11.99
CA THR A 8 13.86 3.79 -11.06
C THR A 8 13.05 3.87 -9.77
N ARG A 9 12.57 2.73 -9.27
CA ARG A 9 11.79 2.68 -8.02
C ARG A 9 12.72 2.65 -6.82
N LEU A 10 12.49 3.55 -5.87
CA LEU A 10 13.14 3.59 -4.56
C LEU A 10 12.11 3.23 -3.48
N TYR A 11 12.46 2.31 -2.59
CA TYR A 11 11.63 1.93 -1.45
C TYR A 11 12.08 2.70 -0.20
N LEU A 12 11.13 3.24 0.56
CA LEU A 12 11.43 3.97 1.81
C LEU A 12 11.93 3.06 2.93
N ASP A 13 11.65 1.76 2.83
CA ASP A 13 12.13 0.78 3.78
C ASP A 13 12.37 -0.57 3.11
N GLU A 14 13.50 -1.18 3.47
CA GLU A 14 13.87 -2.55 3.13
C GLU A 14 14.11 -3.37 4.40
N GLN A 15 13.76 -2.84 5.58
CA GLN A 15 13.97 -3.55 6.83
C GLN A 15 13.14 -4.84 6.88
N PRO A 16 13.71 -5.92 7.46
CA PRO A 16 12.98 -7.15 7.64
C PRO A 16 11.78 -6.94 8.57
N LEU A 17 10.65 -7.60 8.28
CA LEU A 17 9.39 -7.46 9.02
C LEU A 17 9.53 -7.73 10.54
N VAL A 18 10.52 -8.50 10.95
CA VAL A 18 10.84 -8.75 12.38
C VAL A 18 11.21 -7.48 13.16
N LYS A 19 11.57 -6.39 12.47
CA LYS A 19 11.79 -5.07 13.07
C LYS A 19 10.51 -4.24 13.20
N GLY A 20 9.37 -4.77 12.75
CA GLY A 20 8.09 -4.09 12.71
C GLY A 20 7.88 -3.34 11.40
N ILE A 21 6.65 -2.83 11.21
CA ILE A 21 6.35 -1.89 10.13
C ILE A 21 6.97 -0.54 10.48
N ILE A 22 7.66 0.07 9.52
CA ILE A 22 8.22 1.42 9.67
C ILE A 22 7.14 2.40 10.14
N SER A 23 7.47 3.17 11.19
CA SER A 23 6.53 4.19 11.67
C SER A 23 6.37 5.33 10.66
N ALA A 24 5.22 6.01 10.67
CA ALA A 24 4.95 7.12 9.76
C ALA A 24 6.01 8.24 9.86
N LYS A 25 6.50 8.52 11.07
CA LYS A 25 7.57 9.50 11.31
C LYS A 25 8.89 9.07 10.67
N GLN A 26 9.31 7.82 10.88
CA GLN A 26 10.52 7.29 10.27
C GLN A 26 10.41 7.23 8.74
N ALA A 27 9.26 6.81 8.21
CA ALA A 27 9.01 6.81 6.76
C ALA A 27 9.08 8.23 6.18
N HIS A 28 8.56 9.23 6.91
CA HIS A 28 8.63 10.63 6.51
C HIS A 28 10.06 11.19 6.55
N GLU A 29 10.84 10.88 7.58
CA GLU A 29 12.26 11.26 7.68
C GLU A 29 13.07 10.65 6.52
N ARG A 30 12.84 9.38 6.19
CA ARG A 30 13.49 8.72 5.06
C ARG A 30 13.04 9.28 3.73
N LEU A 31 11.75 9.58 3.57
CA LEU A 31 11.23 10.23 2.38
C LEU A 31 11.89 11.59 2.14
N ILE A 32 12.07 12.39 3.19
CA ILE A 32 12.83 13.65 3.10
C ILE A 32 14.27 13.39 2.64
N ALA A 33 14.95 12.40 3.23
CA ALA A 33 16.31 12.05 2.86
C ALA A 33 16.42 11.62 1.39
N GLU A 34 15.48 10.80 0.90
CA GLU A 34 15.45 10.37 -0.50
C GLU A 34 15.19 11.54 -1.46
N VAL A 35 14.31 12.48 -1.11
CA VAL A 35 14.10 13.68 -1.92
C VAL A 35 15.36 14.53 -1.98
N TYR A 36 16.01 14.76 -0.83
CA TYR A 36 17.25 15.52 -0.75
C TYR A 36 18.38 14.88 -1.55
N ASN A 37 18.60 13.57 -1.40
CA ASN A 37 19.68 12.85 -2.09
C ASN A 37 19.51 12.82 -3.61
N ASN A 38 18.30 13.03 -4.11
CA ASN A 38 17.97 12.94 -5.53
C ASN A 38 17.61 14.28 -6.19
N GLU A 39 17.75 15.41 -5.47
CA GLU A 39 17.41 16.74 -6.01
C GLU A 39 18.16 17.08 -7.30
N ALA A 40 19.43 16.65 -7.41
CA ALA A 40 20.28 16.91 -8.56
C ALA A 40 19.86 16.12 -9.82
N HIS A 41 19.07 15.05 -9.67
CA HIS A 41 18.56 14.23 -10.76
C HIS A 41 17.29 14.80 -11.41
N GLY A 42 16.81 15.96 -10.93
CA GLY A 42 15.64 16.65 -11.47
C GLY A 42 14.37 16.29 -10.70
N GLY A 43 13.35 15.80 -11.41
CA GLY A 43 12.03 15.55 -10.84
C GLY A 43 11.91 14.17 -10.20
N LEU A 44 11.18 14.09 -9.08
CA LEU A 44 10.82 12.84 -8.42
C LEU A 44 9.32 12.58 -8.51
N ILE A 45 8.95 11.30 -8.57
CA ILE A 45 7.57 10.84 -8.47
C ILE A 45 7.36 10.24 -7.10
N LEU A 46 6.54 10.89 -6.28
CA LEU A 46 6.08 10.34 -5.00
C LEU A 46 4.76 9.59 -5.25
N GLU A 47 4.76 8.28 -5.05
CA GLU A 47 3.60 7.40 -5.28
C GLU A 47 3.33 6.55 -4.04
N GLY A 48 2.08 6.50 -3.60
CA GLY A 48 1.66 5.67 -2.48
C GLY A 48 0.31 6.07 -1.88
N GLY A 49 -0.16 5.25 -0.94
CA GLY A 49 -1.48 5.41 -0.28
C GLY A 49 -1.45 5.39 1.24
N SER A 50 -0.29 5.62 1.87
CA SER A 50 -0.16 5.58 3.32
C SER A 50 -0.81 6.82 3.96
N ILE A 51 -1.97 6.61 4.61
CA ILE A 51 -2.73 7.66 5.31
C ILE A 51 -1.84 8.40 6.33
N SER A 52 -1.12 7.65 7.15
CA SER A 52 -0.32 8.21 8.25
C SER A 52 0.91 8.96 7.74
N LEU A 53 1.56 8.49 6.68
CA LEU A 53 2.68 9.20 6.05
C LEU A 53 2.21 10.52 5.42
N LEU A 54 1.09 10.52 4.69
CA LEU A 54 0.52 11.75 4.12
C LEU A 54 0.19 12.76 5.22
N LYS A 55 -0.34 12.33 6.37
CA LYS A 55 -0.57 13.19 7.53
C LYS A 55 0.73 13.76 8.11
N CYS A 56 1.81 12.98 8.17
CA CYS A 56 3.13 13.50 8.55
C CYS A 56 3.64 14.54 7.55
N MET A 57 3.43 14.33 6.25
CA MET A 57 3.81 15.31 5.24
C MET A 57 3.04 16.63 5.43
N VAL A 58 1.73 16.59 5.70
CA VAL A 58 0.93 17.80 5.96
C VAL A 58 1.48 18.65 7.10
N GLN A 59 2.03 18.02 8.13
CA GLN A 59 2.54 18.68 9.33
C GLN A 59 3.96 19.23 9.17
N SER A 60 4.64 18.93 8.05
CA SER A 60 6.04 19.25 7.85
C SER A 60 6.23 20.46 6.96
N SER A 61 6.88 21.49 7.49
CA SER A 61 7.28 22.67 6.71
C SER A 61 8.27 22.36 5.59
N TYR A 62 8.92 21.18 5.59
CA TYR A 62 9.83 20.77 4.52
C TYR A 62 9.17 20.83 3.15
N TRP A 63 7.89 20.42 3.05
CA TRP A 63 7.17 20.38 1.78
C TRP A 63 6.67 21.75 1.31
N SER A 64 6.82 22.79 2.14
CA SER A 64 6.55 24.19 1.78
C SER A 64 7.75 24.89 1.14
N ASN A 65 8.91 24.22 1.05
CA ASN A 65 10.10 24.76 0.38
C ASN A 65 9.88 24.90 -1.15
N ASP A 66 10.90 25.38 -1.86
CA ASP A 66 10.91 25.70 -3.31
C ASP A 66 10.73 24.47 -4.24
N PHE A 67 9.70 23.67 -4.00
CA PHE A 67 9.27 22.56 -4.83
C PHE A 67 8.17 23.01 -5.78
N ARG A 68 8.25 22.55 -7.03
CA ARG A 68 7.15 22.63 -7.97
C ARG A 68 6.40 21.30 -7.99
N TRP A 69 5.11 21.34 -7.66
CA TRP A 69 4.28 20.15 -7.54
C TRP A 69 3.37 19.94 -8.76
N ARG A 70 3.26 18.68 -9.18
CA ARG A 70 2.15 18.18 -10.00
C ARG A 70 1.50 17.03 -9.26
N ILE A 71 0.24 17.19 -8.87
CA ILE A 71 -0.45 16.22 -7.99
C ILE A 71 -1.58 15.55 -8.76
N ILE A 72 -1.62 14.21 -8.70
CA ILE A 72 -2.71 13.40 -9.23
C ILE A 72 -3.29 12.60 -8.07
N ARG A 73 -4.55 12.87 -7.71
CA ARG A 73 -5.31 12.07 -6.74
C ARG A 73 -6.25 11.13 -7.47
N HIS A 74 -5.97 9.84 -7.41
CA HIS A 74 -6.89 8.81 -7.85
C HIS A 74 -8.01 8.66 -6.82
N LYS A 75 -9.24 8.95 -7.22
CA LYS A 75 -10.42 8.77 -6.37
C LYS A 75 -10.88 7.32 -6.40
N LEU A 76 -11.45 6.85 -5.30
CA LEU A 76 -12.19 5.60 -5.24
C LEU A 76 -13.30 5.62 -6.29
N ALA A 77 -13.29 4.63 -7.18
CA ALA A 77 -14.37 4.38 -8.14
C ALA A 77 -15.65 3.90 -7.43
N ASP A 78 -16.72 3.73 -8.17
CA ASP A 78 -17.90 3.03 -7.65
C ASP A 78 -17.53 1.61 -7.18
N GLU A 79 -18.37 1.07 -6.28
CA GLU A 79 -18.09 -0.21 -5.63
C GLU A 79 -17.92 -1.36 -6.62
N GLU A 80 -18.73 -1.43 -7.68
CA GLU A 80 -18.65 -2.51 -8.67
C GLU A 80 -17.33 -2.45 -9.43
N THR A 81 -16.98 -1.27 -9.94
CA THR A 81 -15.72 -1.05 -10.66
C THR A 81 -14.51 -1.34 -9.77
N PHE A 82 -14.51 -0.85 -8.53
CA PHE A 82 -13.43 -1.11 -7.59
C PHE A 82 -13.32 -2.60 -7.27
N MET A 83 -14.42 -3.27 -6.92
CA MET A 83 -14.42 -4.68 -6.56
C MET A 83 -13.95 -5.57 -7.70
N LYS A 84 -14.32 -5.25 -8.95
CA LYS A 84 -13.83 -5.96 -10.12
C LYS A 84 -12.30 -5.86 -10.24
N ALA A 85 -11.74 -4.65 -10.12
CA ALA A 85 -10.31 -4.43 -10.18
C ALA A 85 -9.56 -5.07 -8.99
N ALA A 86 -10.09 -4.93 -7.78
CA ALA A 86 -9.53 -5.49 -6.57
C ALA A 86 -9.49 -7.02 -6.61
N LYS A 87 -10.59 -7.69 -7.01
CA LYS A 87 -10.60 -9.16 -7.18
C LYS A 87 -9.57 -9.62 -8.22
N ALA A 88 -9.47 -8.92 -9.35
CA ALA A 88 -8.46 -9.24 -10.36
C ALA A 88 -7.04 -9.09 -9.81
N ARG A 89 -6.77 -8.04 -9.05
CA ARG A 89 -5.48 -7.83 -8.38
C ARG A 89 -5.18 -8.93 -7.37
N VAL A 90 -6.15 -9.33 -6.54
CA VAL A 90 -5.97 -10.42 -5.58
C VAL A 90 -5.68 -11.73 -6.29
N LYS A 91 -6.39 -12.07 -7.37
CA LYS A 91 -6.08 -13.28 -8.17
C LYS A 91 -4.65 -13.26 -8.71
N GLN A 92 -4.15 -12.11 -9.15
CA GLN A 92 -2.75 -11.96 -9.56
C GLN A 92 -1.75 -12.10 -8.40
N MET A 93 -2.17 -11.81 -7.16
CA MET A 93 -1.34 -11.99 -5.97
C MET A 93 -1.36 -13.43 -5.46
N LEU A 94 -2.47 -14.15 -5.70
CA LEU A 94 -2.57 -15.59 -5.43
C LEU A 94 -1.76 -16.39 -6.46
N HIS A 95 -1.70 -15.92 -7.72
CA HIS A 95 -0.97 -16.54 -8.82
C HIS A 95 -0.05 -15.53 -9.52
N PRO A 96 1.06 -15.11 -8.88
CA PRO A 96 1.95 -14.12 -9.47
C PRO A 96 2.75 -14.72 -10.62
N ALA A 97 3.08 -13.88 -11.61
CA ALA A 97 3.96 -14.28 -12.72
C ALA A 97 5.42 -14.47 -12.28
N ALA A 98 5.83 -13.85 -11.18
CA ALA A 98 7.16 -13.96 -10.60
C ALA A 98 7.10 -13.68 -9.08
N GLY A 99 7.98 -14.33 -8.32
CA GLY A 99 8.01 -14.23 -6.85
C GLY A 99 7.04 -15.19 -6.18
N LEU A 100 6.95 -15.08 -4.85
CA LEU A 100 5.99 -15.85 -4.04
C LEU A 100 4.60 -15.23 -4.16
N SER A 101 3.57 -16.09 -4.14
CA SER A 101 2.19 -15.66 -3.91
C SER A 101 2.03 -15.08 -2.50
N ILE A 102 0.98 -14.28 -2.31
CA ILE A 102 0.64 -13.75 -0.98
C ILE A 102 0.41 -14.89 0.05
N ILE A 103 -0.09 -16.05 -0.37
CA ILE A 103 -0.31 -17.18 0.54
C ILE A 103 0.99 -17.91 0.86
N GLU A 104 1.89 -18.10 -0.11
CA GLU A 104 3.22 -18.65 0.15
C GLU A 104 4.02 -17.76 1.09
N GLU A 105 3.98 -16.44 0.88
CA GLU A 105 4.60 -15.46 1.77
C GLU A 105 3.99 -15.54 3.18
N LEU A 106 2.66 -15.55 3.29
CA LEU A 106 1.95 -15.68 4.56
C LEU A 106 2.38 -16.94 5.32
N VAL A 107 2.33 -18.10 4.68
CA VAL A 107 2.66 -19.39 5.31
C VAL A 107 4.12 -19.40 5.77
N HIS A 108 5.03 -18.88 4.94
CA HIS A 108 6.43 -18.76 5.32
C HIS A 108 6.63 -17.89 6.58
N LEU A 109 5.97 -16.73 6.63
CA LEU A 109 6.09 -15.79 7.75
C LEU A 109 5.31 -16.26 9.00
N TRP A 110 4.21 -16.98 8.85
CA TRP A 110 3.36 -17.44 9.95
C TRP A 110 4.04 -18.46 10.88
N ASN A 111 5.04 -19.17 10.34
CA ASN A 111 5.91 -20.07 11.08
C ASN A 111 6.80 -19.36 12.12
N GLN A 112 6.87 -18.03 12.08
CA GLN A 112 7.57 -17.21 13.04
C GLN A 112 6.56 -16.55 14.00
N PRO A 113 6.36 -17.07 15.23
CA PRO A 113 5.30 -16.60 16.13
C PRO A 113 5.34 -15.08 16.41
N GLN A 114 6.54 -14.51 16.44
CA GLN A 114 6.76 -13.07 16.65
C GLN A 114 6.23 -12.19 15.51
N LEU A 115 6.02 -12.74 14.30
CA LEU A 115 5.49 -11.99 13.15
C LEU A 115 3.97 -12.01 13.06
N ARG A 116 3.29 -12.94 13.74
CA ARG A 116 1.83 -13.10 13.64
C ARG A 116 1.06 -11.82 13.98
N PRO A 117 1.36 -11.09 15.08
CA PRO A 117 0.66 -9.84 15.37
C PRO A 117 0.87 -8.75 14.31
N ILE A 118 2.02 -8.78 13.62
CA ILE A 118 2.33 -7.84 12.54
C ILE A 118 1.51 -8.19 11.30
N LEU A 119 1.47 -9.47 10.92
CA LEU A 119 0.68 -9.96 9.77
C LEU A 119 -0.81 -9.72 9.97
N GLU A 120 -1.32 -9.89 11.20
CA GLU A 120 -2.68 -9.53 11.56
C GLU A 120 -2.98 -8.03 11.43
N GLY A 121 -1.96 -7.18 11.38
CA GLY A 121 -2.11 -5.74 11.14
C GLY A 121 -2.13 -5.32 9.66
N ILE A 122 -1.92 -6.27 8.74
CA ILE A 122 -1.75 -5.99 7.30
C ILE A 122 -2.93 -6.55 6.51
N ASP A 123 -3.56 -5.70 5.69
CA ASP A 123 -4.66 -6.10 4.82
C ASP A 123 -4.20 -7.15 3.79
N GLY A 124 -5.06 -8.13 3.50
CA GLY A 124 -4.71 -9.34 2.78
C GLY A 124 -4.31 -10.47 3.73
N TYR A 125 -3.25 -10.29 4.53
CA TYR A 125 -2.81 -11.29 5.51
C TYR A 125 -3.83 -11.46 6.63
N ARG A 126 -4.33 -10.36 7.20
CA ARG A 126 -5.38 -10.37 8.22
C ARG A 126 -6.62 -11.13 7.73
N TYR A 127 -7.10 -10.84 6.51
CA TYR A 127 -8.25 -11.54 5.96
C TYR A 127 -7.97 -13.01 5.66
N ALA A 128 -6.82 -13.35 5.08
CA ALA A 128 -6.48 -14.74 4.77
C ALA A 128 -6.46 -15.62 6.04
N MET A 129 -5.96 -15.08 7.15
CA MET A 129 -5.99 -15.76 8.44
C MET A 129 -7.40 -15.86 9.03
N LEU A 130 -8.21 -14.80 8.91
CA LEU A 130 -9.63 -14.85 9.28
C LEU A 130 -10.38 -15.91 8.48
N PHE A 131 -10.14 -15.97 7.17
CA PHE A 131 -10.74 -16.96 6.27
C PHE A 131 -10.35 -18.38 6.67
N ALA A 132 -9.07 -18.62 6.96
CA ALA A 132 -8.61 -19.93 7.43
C ALA A 132 -9.33 -20.35 8.72
N SER A 133 -9.43 -19.42 9.69
CA SER A 133 -10.13 -19.64 10.95
C SER A 133 -11.63 -19.95 10.74
N GLN A 134 -12.32 -19.16 9.92
CA GLN A 134 -13.74 -19.33 9.63
C GLN A 134 -14.07 -20.67 8.94
N ASN A 135 -13.12 -21.18 8.14
CA ASN A 135 -13.26 -22.45 7.44
C ASN A 135 -12.61 -23.63 8.19
N GLN A 136 -12.11 -23.40 9.40
CA GLN A 136 -11.46 -24.42 10.25
C GLN A 136 -10.29 -25.14 9.56
N ILE A 137 -9.51 -24.40 8.77
CA ILE A 137 -8.32 -24.89 8.07
C ILE A 137 -7.05 -24.24 8.63
N THR A 138 -5.91 -24.93 8.48
CA THR A 138 -4.62 -24.37 8.85
C THR A 138 -4.12 -23.40 7.77
N PRO A 139 -3.16 -22.51 8.08
CA PRO A 139 -2.57 -21.62 7.09
C PRO A 139 -1.98 -22.38 5.90
N ASP A 140 -1.31 -23.52 6.11
CA ASP A 140 -0.74 -24.33 5.03
C ASP A 140 -1.81 -24.87 4.06
N MET A 141 -3.03 -25.11 4.55
CA MET A 141 -4.14 -25.57 3.71
C MET A 141 -4.66 -24.48 2.76
N LEU A 142 -4.34 -23.19 3.00
CA LEU A 142 -4.66 -22.11 2.06
C LEU A 142 -3.92 -22.28 0.72
N LEU A 143 -2.80 -23.01 0.69
CA LEU A 143 -2.05 -23.30 -0.55
C LEU A 143 -2.76 -24.29 -1.46
N GLN A 144 -3.77 -25.00 -0.95
CA GLN A 144 -4.42 -26.12 -1.64
C GLN A 144 -5.93 -25.87 -1.83
N LEU A 145 -6.37 -24.61 -1.81
CA LEU A 145 -7.77 -24.28 -2.01
C LEU A 145 -8.21 -24.69 -3.41
N GLY A 146 -9.37 -25.36 -3.50
CA GLY A 146 -10.07 -25.52 -4.77
C GLY A 146 -10.60 -24.17 -5.29
N ALA A 147 -10.90 -24.11 -6.59
CA ALA A 147 -11.30 -22.88 -7.28
C ALA A 147 -12.42 -22.08 -6.58
N ASP A 148 -13.46 -22.77 -6.08
CA ASP A 148 -14.57 -22.11 -5.38
C ASP A 148 -14.14 -21.43 -4.07
N MET A 149 -13.21 -22.04 -3.33
CA MET A 149 -12.70 -21.51 -2.08
C MET A 149 -11.69 -20.40 -2.32
N GLU A 150 -10.86 -20.52 -3.34
CA GLU A 150 -9.96 -19.47 -3.80
C GLU A 150 -10.75 -18.23 -4.23
N ASP A 151 -11.85 -18.39 -4.96
CA ASP A 151 -12.71 -17.28 -5.38
C ASP A 151 -13.38 -16.57 -4.20
N LYS A 152 -13.75 -17.31 -3.15
CA LYS A 152 -14.27 -16.73 -1.90
C LYS A 152 -13.20 -15.98 -1.14
N LEU A 153 -11.98 -16.54 -1.02
CA LEU A 153 -10.84 -15.86 -0.42
C LEU A 153 -10.53 -14.55 -1.16
N ALA A 154 -10.45 -14.61 -2.49
CA ALA A 154 -10.17 -13.46 -3.33
C ALA A 154 -11.24 -12.37 -3.21
N HIS A 155 -12.52 -12.76 -3.14
CA HIS A 155 -13.62 -11.83 -2.90
C HIS A 155 -13.50 -11.15 -1.54
N GLY A 156 -13.19 -11.92 -0.49
CA GLY A 156 -13.08 -11.41 0.86
C GLY A 156 -11.90 -10.44 1.07
N ILE A 157 -10.73 -10.76 0.53
CA ILE A 157 -9.59 -9.82 0.52
C ILE A 157 -9.96 -8.54 -0.25
N ALA A 158 -10.64 -8.66 -1.39
CA ALA A 158 -11.08 -7.49 -2.15
C ALA A 158 -12.08 -6.60 -1.38
N GLN A 159 -12.96 -7.19 -0.57
CA GLN A 159 -13.86 -6.45 0.32
C GLN A 159 -13.07 -5.70 1.40
N GLU A 160 -12.03 -6.32 1.97
CA GLU A 160 -11.14 -5.66 2.91
C GLU A 160 -10.42 -4.46 2.26
N TYR A 161 -9.96 -4.60 1.02
CA TYR A 161 -9.38 -3.49 0.26
C TYR A 161 -10.38 -2.36 0.00
N LEU A 162 -11.66 -2.67 -0.22
CA LEU A 162 -12.70 -1.65 -0.37
C LEU A 162 -12.92 -0.89 0.93
N ILE A 163 -12.94 -1.57 2.07
CA ILE A 163 -13.03 -0.94 3.39
C ILE A 163 -11.83 -0.01 3.60
N HIS A 164 -10.62 -0.47 3.27
CA HIS A 164 -9.42 0.34 3.35
C HIS A 164 -9.47 1.56 2.42
N ALA A 165 -9.92 1.39 1.17
CA ALA A 165 -10.02 2.49 0.21
C ALA A 165 -11.05 3.54 0.64
N ARG A 166 -12.18 3.12 1.22
CA ARG A 166 -13.16 4.04 1.82
C ARG A 166 -12.55 4.84 2.97
N ARG A 167 -11.73 4.19 3.79
CA ARG A 167 -10.98 4.86 4.87
C ARG A 167 -9.95 5.85 4.31
N GLN A 168 -9.26 5.50 3.23
CA GLN A 168 -8.35 6.42 2.53
C GLN A 168 -9.10 7.66 2.01
N GLU A 169 -10.26 7.51 1.40
CA GLU A 169 -11.08 8.66 0.97
C GLU A 169 -11.48 9.58 2.12
N GLN A 170 -11.76 9.02 3.29
CA GLN A 170 -12.15 9.78 4.49
C GLN A 170 -10.96 10.47 5.17
N GLU A 171 -9.79 9.82 5.18
CA GLU A 171 -8.65 10.26 5.99
C GLU A 171 -7.52 10.91 5.20
N PHE A 172 -7.50 10.80 3.87
CA PHE A 172 -6.50 11.47 3.05
C PHE A 172 -6.64 12.99 3.18
N PRO A 173 -5.52 13.70 3.35
CA PRO A 173 -5.55 15.15 3.41
C PRO A 173 -6.03 15.76 2.08
N SER A 174 -6.67 16.92 2.18
CA SER A 174 -7.05 17.71 1.03
C SER A 174 -5.81 18.13 0.25
N ILE A 175 -5.84 17.96 -1.07
CA ILE A 175 -4.78 18.46 -1.95
C ILE A 175 -5.03 19.94 -2.26
N ASN A 176 -3.97 20.72 -2.43
CA ASN A 176 -4.11 22.12 -2.80
C ASN A 176 -4.62 22.21 -4.27
N ALA A 177 -5.74 22.92 -4.48
CA ALA A 177 -6.47 22.93 -5.75
C ALA A 177 -5.71 23.57 -6.93
N VAL A 178 -4.62 24.30 -6.66
CA VAL A 178 -3.78 24.93 -7.69
C VAL A 178 -2.76 23.96 -8.32
N ALA A 179 -2.68 22.72 -7.84
CA ALA A 179 -1.63 21.75 -8.20
C ALA A 179 -1.82 21.01 -9.54
N PHE A 180 -2.74 21.45 -10.41
CA PHE A 180 -3.01 20.79 -11.69
C PHE A 180 -2.17 21.31 -12.86
N GLU A 181 -1.58 22.52 -12.76
CA GLU A 181 -0.73 23.13 -13.80
C GLU A 181 0.74 23.38 -13.36
N GLY A 182 1.11 22.89 -12.18
CA GLY A 182 2.41 23.14 -11.57
C GLY A 182 2.36 24.35 -10.64
N PHE A 183 2.48 24.11 -9.34
CA PHE A 183 2.40 25.15 -8.31
C PHE A 183 3.59 25.06 -7.35
N GLU A 184 4.03 26.22 -6.86
CA GLU A 184 5.05 26.36 -5.83
C GLU A 184 4.41 26.62 -4.47
N GLY A 185 4.79 25.81 -3.48
CA GLY A 185 4.26 25.89 -2.12
C GLY A 185 3.78 24.53 -1.62
N HIS A 186 3.08 24.53 -0.48
CA HIS A 186 2.73 23.29 0.20
C HIS A 186 1.72 22.44 -0.61
N PRO A 187 1.97 21.12 -0.79
CA PRO A 187 1.16 20.26 -1.67
C PRO A 187 -0.25 19.97 -1.14
N PHE A 188 -0.47 20.12 0.16
CA PHE A 188 -1.77 19.90 0.81
C PHE A 188 -2.44 21.24 1.14
N GLY A 189 -3.77 21.28 1.02
CA GLY A 189 -4.57 22.40 1.47
C GLY A 189 -4.59 22.44 3.00
N MET A 190 -4.26 23.61 3.57
CA MET A 190 -4.42 23.89 5.01
C MET A 190 -5.87 24.24 5.34
#